data_AF-A0A5R9KRF0-F1
#
_entry.id   AF-A0A5R9KRF0-F1
#
_cell.length_a   1.000
_cell.length_b   1.000
_cell.length_c   1.000
_cell.angle_alpha   90.00
_cell.angle_beta   90.00
_cell.angle_gamma   90.00
#
_symmetry.space_group_name_H-M   'P 1'
#
loop_
_entity.id
_entity.type
_entity.pdbx_description
1 polymer ?
#
loop_
_entity_poly.entity_id
_entity_poly.type
_entity_poly.pdbx_seq_one_letter_code
_entity_poly.pdbx_strand_id
1 'polypeptide(L)'
;MNRPINAKNSSGKKEEEIASVVNRRLFLRSAGLATSLGTIVISAACSDDDPDPMIPGTGDAVDLGSGDIGVLNYAYALEQLEAAFYEQVIKTPYAGITDAEKTILTDIRDHEVVHRDFFKAALGDKAIKGLTPNFATIDFSKRDAVLGAAKLFEDTGVAAYNGAGKLLKDSGYLLLAGKIVSVEARHAAVIRDLINPKSADFAGDDVLNTDGMDKAVAPADILAAVKGYVTDNITGANVGK
;
A
#
# COMPACT_ATOMS: atom_id res chain seq x y z
N MET A 1 15.08 -26.39 -70.04
CA MET A 1 13.85 -25.60 -69.87
C MET A 1 13.93 -24.83 -68.55
N ASN A 2 13.70 -23.52 -68.64
CA ASN A 2 13.47 -22.45 -67.65
C ASN A 2 13.57 -22.72 -66.12
N ARG A 3 14.33 -21.82 -65.46
CA ARG A 3 14.20 -21.30 -64.07
C ARG A 3 12.74 -20.86 -63.74
N PRO A 4 12.29 -20.76 -62.46
CA PRO A 4 12.99 -20.01 -61.41
C PRO A 4 12.90 -20.54 -59.94
N ILE A 5 13.71 -19.88 -59.11
CA ILE A 5 13.73 -19.93 -57.64
C ILE A 5 12.44 -19.33 -57.10
N ASN A 6 11.85 -19.93 -56.05
CA ASN A 6 11.03 -19.15 -55.12
C ASN A 6 11.18 -19.67 -53.68
N ALA A 7 11.93 -18.91 -52.88
CA ALA A 7 11.96 -19.03 -51.44
C ALA A 7 10.61 -18.56 -50.90
N LYS A 8 9.77 -19.49 -50.42
CA LYS A 8 8.61 -19.13 -49.62
C LYS A 8 9.03 -18.93 -48.17
N ASN A 9 9.18 -17.66 -47.86
CA ASN A 9 9.15 -17.02 -46.56
C ASN A 9 8.07 -17.66 -45.65
N SER A 10 8.49 -18.45 -44.65
CA SER A 10 7.61 -18.89 -43.55
C SER A 10 7.80 -17.96 -42.35
N SER A 11 7.63 -16.67 -42.58
CA SER A 11 7.52 -15.63 -41.57
C SER A 11 6.03 -15.39 -41.30
N GLY A 12 5.41 -16.20 -40.44
CA GLY A 12 3.99 -16.01 -40.12
C GLY A 12 3.42 -16.88 -39.00
N LYS A 13 4.26 -17.46 -38.14
CA LYS A 13 3.81 -18.27 -36.98
C LYS A 13 4.46 -17.90 -35.66
N LYS A 14 4.91 -16.64 -35.53
CA LYS A 14 5.51 -16.12 -34.29
C LYS A 14 4.91 -14.80 -33.79
N GLU A 15 3.84 -14.32 -34.42
CA GLU A 15 3.20 -13.04 -34.09
C GLU A 15 1.88 -13.17 -33.32
N GLU A 16 1.38 -14.39 -33.09
CA GLU A 16 0.15 -14.62 -32.31
C GLU A 16 0.40 -14.99 -30.84
N GLU A 17 1.66 -15.15 -30.41
CA GLU A 17 2.03 -15.56 -29.05
C GLU A 17 2.76 -14.45 -28.27
N ILE A 18 2.57 -13.18 -28.63
CA ILE A 18 3.09 -12.00 -27.91
C ILE A 18 2.00 -10.92 -27.78
N ALA A 19 0.76 -11.34 -27.51
CA ALA A 19 -0.37 -10.41 -27.32
C ALA A 19 -1.08 -10.56 -25.96
N SER A 20 -0.46 -11.23 -24.98
CA SER A 20 -1.01 -11.38 -23.61
C SER A 20 -0.19 -10.67 -22.52
N VAL A 21 0.92 -10.00 -22.88
CA VAL A 21 1.84 -9.39 -21.90
C VAL A 21 1.57 -7.89 -21.67
N VAL A 22 0.61 -7.28 -22.37
CA VAL A 22 0.30 -5.85 -22.23
C VAL A 22 -1.16 -5.63 -21.82
N ASN A 23 -1.50 -5.98 -20.57
CA ASN A 23 -2.78 -5.57 -19.95
C ASN A 23 -2.69 -5.24 -18.45
N ARG A 24 -1.51 -5.25 -17.83
CA ARG A 24 -1.31 -4.75 -16.45
C ARG A 24 -1.10 -3.23 -16.39
N ARG A 25 -0.42 -2.66 -17.39
CA ARG A 25 -0.12 -1.22 -17.49
C ARG A 25 -1.28 -0.38 -18.03
N LEU A 26 -2.22 -1.00 -18.74
CA LEU A 26 -3.41 -0.30 -19.28
C LEU A 26 -4.50 -0.13 -18.21
N PHE A 27 -4.63 -1.08 -17.28
CA PHE A 27 -5.57 -1.00 -16.16
C PHE A 27 -5.28 0.20 -15.23
N LEU A 28 -4.00 0.51 -14.99
CA LEU A 28 -3.59 1.70 -14.23
C LEU A 28 -3.85 3.03 -14.96
N ARG A 29 -4.10 3.00 -16.27
CA ARG A 29 -4.47 4.20 -17.05
C ARG A 29 -5.97 4.48 -17.10
N SER A 30 -6.81 3.52 -16.71
CA SER A 30 -8.28 3.64 -16.77
C SER A 30 -8.95 4.24 -15.53
N ALA A 31 -8.20 4.60 -14.48
CA ALA A 31 -8.74 5.24 -13.27
C ALA A 31 -8.66 6.78 -13.27
N GLY A 32 -8.18 7.42 -14.35
CA GLY A 32 -7.79 8.84 -14.35
C GLY A 32 -8.61 9.81 -15.22
N LEU A 33 -9.77 9.44 -15.77
CA LEU A 33 -10.53 10.33 -16.67
C LEU A 33 -12.04 10.26 -16.43
N ALA A 34 -12.53 10.99 -15.42
CA ALA A 34 -13.96 11.30 -15.30
C ALA A 34 -14.24 12.56 -14.45
N THR A 35 -13.63 13.71 -14.78
CA THR A 35 -14.16 15.02 -14.35
C THR A 35 -13.89 16.09 -15.41
N SER A 36 -14.76 16.17 -16.41
CA SER A 36 -14.83 17.35 -17.28
C SER A 36 -16.28 17.71 -17.57
N LEU A 37 -17.02 18.16 -16.57
CA LEU A 37 -18.12 19.12 -16.74
C LEU A 37 -18.20 19.96 -15.48
N GLY A 38 -17.90 21.25 -15.63
CA GLY A 38 -17.93 22.21 -14.54
C GLY A 38 -19.33 22.71 -14.23
N THR A 39 -19.51 23.12 -12.98
CA THR A 39 -20.40 24.21 -12.59
C THR A 39 -19.79 24.91 -11.39
N ILE A 40 -19.38 26.16 -11.59
CA ILE A 40 -19.13 27.14 -10.54
C ILE A 40 -20.49 27.46 -9.92
N VAL A 41 -20.65 27.24 -8.62
CA VAL A 41 -21.71 27.86 -7.82
C VAL A 41 -21.03 28.56 -6.65
N ILE A 42 -20.86 29.87 -6.79
CA ILE A 42 -20.57 30.77 -5.68
C ILE A 42 -21.92 31.11 -5.06
N SER A 43 -22.22 30.51 -3.92
CA SER A 43 -23.28 30.98 -3.03
C SER A 43 -22.65 31.29 -1.68
N ALA A 44 -22.49 32.59 -1.46
CA ALA A 44 -22.12 33.19 -0.19
C ALA A 44 -23.14 32.80 0.89
N ALA A 45 -22.65 32.25 1.99
CA ALA A 45 -23.33 32.26 3.27
C ALA A 45 -22.30 32.71 4.30
N CYS A 46 -22.38 33.99 4.64
CA CYS A 46 -21.67 34.57 5.77
C CYS A 46 -22.30 34.04 7.06
N SER A 47 -21.46 33.52 7.95
CA SER A 47 -21.63 33.66 9.39
C SER A 47 -20.26 33.97 9.95
N ASP A 48 -20.16 35.11 10.63
CA ASP A 48 -18.99 35.52 11.40
C ASP A 48 -18.79 34.51 12.53
N ASP A 49 -17.67 33.79 12.50
CA ASP A 49 -17.06 33.18 13.68
C ASP A 49 -15.55 33.38 13.52
N ASP A 50 -14.97 34.14 14.45
CA ASP A 50 -13.53 34.36 14.52
C ASP A 50 -12.79 33.00 14.52
N PRO A 51 -11.71 32.81 13.74
CA PRO A 51 -10.94 31.59 13.83
C PRO A 51 -10.20 31.57 15.17
N ASP A 52 -10.69 30.72 16.08
CA ASP A 52 -9.99 30.37 17.30
C ASP A 52 -8.55 29.91 16.95
N PRO A 53 -7.53 30.33 17.72
CA PRO A 53 -6.15 29.94 17.46
C PRO A 53 -6.01 28.41 17.57
N MET A 54 -5.63 27.77 16.46
CA MET A 54 -5.32 26.33 16.43
C MET A 54 -4.28 25.97 17.50
N ILE A 55 -4.74 25.25 18.53
CA ILE A 55 -3.90 24.53 19.47
C ILE A 55 -3.50 23.21 18.78
N PRO A 56 -2.20 22.94 18.55
CA PRO A 56 -1.77 21.66 18.00
C PRO A 56 -2.05 20.55 19.03
N GLY A 57 -2.97 19.63 18.72
CA GLY A 57 -3.22 18.43 19.54
C GLY A 57 -4.67 18.06 19.82
N THR A 58 -5.66 18.80 19.30
CA THR A 58 -7.10 18.47 19.49
C THR A 58 -7.86 18.39 18.16
N GLY A 59 -7.23 17.86 17.11
CA GLY A 59 -7.95 17.56 15.88
C GLY A 59 -8.97 16.44 16.12
N ASP A 60 -10.18 16.59 15.55
CA ASP A 60 -11.17 15.52 15.53
C ASP A 60 -10.54 14.22 15.02
N ALA A 61 -10.97 13.10 15.59
CA ALA A 61 -10.40 11.81 15.27
C ALA A 61 -10.65 11.47 13.78
N VAL A 62 -9.66 10.86 13.13
CA VAL A 62 -9.78 10.37 11.74
C VAL A 62 -10.63 9.10 11.78
N ASP A 63 -11.93 9.26 11.51
CA ASP A 63 -12.86 8.14 11.38
C ASP A 63 -12.66 7.43 10.03
N LEU A 64 -12.39 6.13 10.09
CA LEU A 64 -12.22 5.30 8.90
C LEU A 64 -13.57 5.02 8.21
N GLY A 65 -14.69 5.17 8.92
CA GLY A 65 -16.03 4.88 8.42
C GLY A 65 -16.45 3.42 8.63
N SER A 66 -17.43 2.96 7.84
CA SER A 66 -18.07 1.65 8.00
C SER A 66 -18.22 0.86 6.70
N GLY A 67 -18.67 -0.40 6.81
CA GLY A 67 -18.76 -1.34 5.70
C GLY A 67 -17.45 -1.48 4.93
N ASP A 68 -17.57 -1.75 3.63
CA ASP A 68 -16.41 -1.91 2.74
C ASP A 68 -15.58 -0.62 2.62
N ILE A 69 -16.22 0.56 2.65
CA ILE A 69 -15.49 1.85 2.64
C ILE A 69 -14.62 1.98 3.88
N GLY A 70 -15.13 1.57 5.04
CA GLY A 70 -14.34 1.51 6.28
C GLY A 70 -13.12 0.61 6.16
N VAL A 71 -13.27 -0.55 5.50
CA VAL A 71 -12.16 -1.47 5.24
C VAL A 71 -11.14 -0.88 4.26
N LEU A 72 -11.60 -0.19 3.21
CA LEU A 72 -10.72 0.47 2.25
C LEU A 72 -9.97 1.66 2.85
N ASN A 73 -10.62 2.49 3.67
CA ASN A 73 -9.96 3.56 4.41
C ASN A 73 -8.99 3.03 5.47
N TYR A 74 -9.30 1.88 6.08
CA TYR A 74 -8.39 1.17 6.97
C TYR A 74 -7.11 0.73 6.23
N ALA A 75 -7.24 0.08 5.07
CA ALA A 75 -6.08 -0.27 4.25
C ALA A 75 -5.32 1.01 3.84
N TYR A 76 -6.03 2.01 3.30
CA TYR A 76 -5.44 3.29 2.89
C TYR A 76 -4.67 4.01 4.01
N ALA A 77 -5.12 3.91 5.27
CA ALA A 77 -4.40 4.45 6.41
C ALA A 77 -3.03 3.78 6.61
N LEU A 78 -2.96 2.45 6.49
CA LEU A 78 -1.72 1.69 6.64
C LEU A 78 -0.76 1.96 5.48
N GLU A 79 -1.27 1.94 4.25
CA GLU A 79 -0.49 2.23 3.04
C GLU A 79 0.11 3.64 3.04
N GLN A 80 -0.57 4.62 3.66
CA GLN A 80 0.00 5.95 3.86
C GLN A 80 1.22 5.94 4.78
N LEU A 81 1.21 5.13 5.84
CA LEU A 81 2.33 5.01 6.78
C LEU A 81 3.49 4.28 6.13
N GLU A 82 3.24 3.20 5.40
CA GLU A 82 4.28 2.40 4.72
C GLU A 82 4.94 3.21 3.58
N ALA A 83 4.13 3.86 2.74
CA ALA A 83 4.65 4.75 1.69
C ALA A 83 5.51 5.88 2.29
N ALA A 84 5.05 6.52 3.37
CA ALA A 84 5.82 7.58 4.02
C ALA A 84 7.12 7.06 4.67
N PHE A 85 7.08 5.85 5.26
CA PHE A 85 8.24 5.22 5.84
C PHE A 85 9.32 4.97 4.77
N TYR A 86 8.97 4.31 3.66
CA TYR A 86 9.93 4.02 2.60
C TYR A 86 10.38 5.26 1.83
N GLU A 87 9.50 6.25 1.64
CA GLU A 87 9.91 7.56 1.13
C GLU A 87 11.00 8.19 2.03
N GLN A 88 10.87 8.08 3.36
CA GLN A 88 11.89 8.54 4.30
C GLN A 88 13.19 7.71 4.22
N VAL A 89 13.09 6.38 4.10
CA VAL A 89 14.27 5.49 3.92
C VAL A 89 15.09 5.90 2.70
N ILE A 90 14.44 6.18 1.56
CA ILE A 90 15.14 6.55 0.33
C ILE A 90 15.64 8.01 0.37
N LYS A 91 14.90 8.90 1.04
CA LYS A 91 15.30 10.30 1.24
C LYS A 91 16.53 10.43 2.12
N THR A 92 16.64 9.62 3.17
CA THR A 92 17.79 9.59 4.09
C THR A 92 18.28 8.16 4.29
N PRO A 93 19.03 7.60 3.32
CA PRO A 93 19.51 6.22 3.41
C PRO A 93 20.46 6.04 4.59
N TYR A 94 20.35 4.91 5.28
CA TYR A 94 21.22 4.58 6.41
C TYR A 94 22.69 4.40 5.96
N ALA A 95 23.60 4.56 6.91
CA ALA A 95 25.03 4.41 6.65
C ALA A 95 25.35 2.97 6.21
N GLY A 96 26.05 2.83 5.08
CA GLY A 96 26.46 1.54 4.55
C GLY A 96 25.38 0.78 3.76
N ILE A 97 24.26 1.44 3.40
CA ILE A 97 23.29 0.86 2.46
C ILE A 97 23.99 0.41 1.18
N THR A 98 23.76 -0.84 0.78
CA THR A 98 24.31 -1.38 -0.48
C THR A 98 23.45 -0.97 -1.67
N ASP A 99 24.00 -1.02 -2.89
CA ASP A 99 23.22 -0.76 -4.11
C ASP A 99 22.05 -1.75 -4.26
N ALA A 100 22.25 -3.00 -3.85
CA ALA A 100 21.21 -4.03 -3.87
C ALA A 100 20.08 -3.70 -2.90
N GLU A 101 20.40 -3.37 -1.64
CA GLU A 101 19.41 -2.95 -0.64
C GLU A 101 18.68 -1.69 -1.09
N LYS A 102 19.40 -0.69 -1.60
CA LYS A 102 18.79 0.55 -2.08
C LYS A 102 17.83 0.28 -3.23
N THR A 103 18.17 -0.62 -4.15
CA THR A 103 17.29 -1.01 -5.25
C THR A 103 16.02 -1.66 -4.70
N ILE A 104 16.15 -2.67 -3.84
CA ILE A 104 15.01 -3.38 -3.24
C ILE A 104 14.11 -2.42 -2.46
N LEU A 105 14.68 -1.59 -1.59
CA LEU A 105 13.92 -0.63 -0.78
C LEU A 105 13.27 0.46 -1.66
N THR A 106 13.86 0.80 -2.81
CA THR A 106 13.24 1.72 -3.78
C THR A 106 12.07 1.06 -4.49
N ASP A 107 12.19 -0.20 -4.87
CA ASP A 107 11.11 -0.96 -5.50
C ASP A 107 9.91 -1.11 -4.54
N ILE A 108 10.16 -1.43 -3.27
CA ILE A 108 9.11 -1.50 -2.23
C ILE A 108 8.47 -0.11 -2.06
N ARG A 109 9.27 0.95 -1.94
CA ARG A 109 8.77 2.34 -1.89
C ARG A 109 7.81 2.64 -3.05
N ASP A 110 8.18 2.26 -4.26
CA ASP A 110 7.38 2.51 -5.46
C ASP A 110 6.07 1.71 -5.42
N HIS A 111 6.06 0.50 -4.88
CA HIS A 111 4.85 -0.30 -4.67
C HIS A 111 3.93 0.33 -3.61
N GLU A 112 4.46 0.75 -2.45
CA GLU A 112 3.63 1.37 -1.41
C GLU A 112 3.00 2.69 -1.86
N VAL A 113 3.75 3.49 -2.63
CA VAL A 113 3.19 4.69 -3.28
C VAL A 113 2.04 4.32 -4.21
N VAL A 114 2.18 3.24 -4.98
CA VAL A 114 1.11 2.76 -5.87
C VAL A 114 -0.09 2.24 -5.08
N HIS A 115 0.11 1.50 -3.99
CA HIS A 115 -0.98 1.02 -3.14
C HIS A 115 -1.75 2.18 -2.51
N ARG A 116 -1.05 3.12 -1.86
CA ARG A 116 -1.61 4.36 -1.30
C ARG A 116 -2.43 5.12 -2.34
N ASP A 117 -1.83 5.41 -3.49
CA ASP A 117 -2.47 6.22 -4.53
C ASP A 117 -3.65 5.49 -5.17
N PHE A 118 -3.55 4.16 -5.29
CA PHE A 118 -4.63 3.31 -5.74
C PHE A 118 -5.85 3.43 -4.80
N PHE A 119 -5.68 3.29 -3.48
CA PHE A 119 -6.80 3.41 -2.55
C PHE A 119 -7.38 4.82 -2.54
N LYS A 120 -6.53 5.85 -2.56
CA LYS A 120 -6.98 7.24 -2.66
C LYS A 120 -7.89 7.45 -3.86
N ALA A 121 -7.51 6.92 -5.02
CA ALA A 121 -8.31 6.99 -6.24
C ALA A 121 -9.62 6.16 -6.13
N ALA A 122 -9.55 4.95 -5.56
CA ALA A 122 -10.72 4.08 -5.40
C ALA A 122 -11.77 4.65 -4.42
N LEU A 123 -11.31 5.34 -3.37
CA LEU A 123 -12.15 5.97 -2.35
C LEU A 123 -12.74 7.31 -2.81
N GLY A 124 -12.04 8.07 -3.66
CA GLY A 124 -12.47 9.39 -4.11
C GLY A 124 -12.76 10.33 -2.93
N ASP A 125 -13.92 10.97 -2.94
CA ASP A 125 -14.35 11.90 -1.87
C ASP A 125 -14.57 11.22 -0.51
N LYS A 126 -14.56 9.89 -0.45
CA LYS A 126 -14.66 9.12 0.81
C LYS A 126 -13.30 8.82 1.43
N ALA A 127 -12.21 9.19 0.76
CA ALA A 127 -10.87 8.96 1.27
C ALA A 127 -10.66 9.79 2.53
N ILE A 128 -10.12 9.17 3.59
CA ILE A 128 -9.63 9.91 4.74
C ILE A 128 -8.54 10.90 4.31
N LYS A 129 -8.34 11.94 5.14
CA LYS A 129 -7.26 12.90 4.92
C LYS A 129 -5.88 12.22 4.94
N GLY A 130 -4.89 12.95 4.46
CA GLY A 130 -3.48 12.61 4.64
C GLY A 130 -3.15 12.43 6.13
N LEU A 131 -2.60 11.28 6.50
CA LEU A 131 -2.07 11.04 7.84
C LEU A 131 -0.69 11.69 7.99
N THR A 132 -0.35 12.01 9.23
CA THR A 132 0.92 12.60 9.64
C THR A 132 1.76 11.52 10.33
N PRO A 133 2.77 10.97 9.64
CA PRO A 133 3.61 9.92 10.19
C PRO A 133 4.42 10.41 11.38
N ASN A 134 4.66 9.52 12.34
CA ASN A 134 5.51 9.75 13.50
C ASN A 134 6.60 8.68 13.57
N PHE A 135 7.75 8.93 12.94
CA PHE A 135 8.87 8.01 12.97
C PHE A 135 9.97 8.39 13.94
N ALA A 136 9.64 9.19 14.98
CA ALA A 136 10.63 9.70 15.94
C ALA A 136 11.39 8.59 16.70
N THR A 137 10.83 7.38 16.76
CA THR A 137 11.44 6.21 17.40
C THR A 137 12.34 5.40 16.48
N ILE A 138 12.39 5.71 15.18
CA ILE A 138 13.18 5.00 14.18
C ILE A 138 14.44 5.82 13.87
N ASP A 139 15.62 5.26 14.17
CA ASP A 139 16.89 5.85 13.76
C ASP A 139 17.20 5.47 12.30
N PHE A 140 16.80 6.33 11.36
CA PHE A 140 17.04 6.13 9.93
C PHE A 140 18.53 6.11 9.53
N SER A 141 19.45 6.45 10.43
CA SER A 141 20.89 6.33 10.15
C SER A 141 21.41 4.90 10.32
N LYS A 142 20.63 4.00 10.94
CA LYS A 142 21.03 2.63 11.31
C LYS A 142 20.27 1.60 10.49
N ARG A 143 21.03 0.73 9.81
CA ARG A 143 20.49 -0.39 9.03
C ARG A 143 19.51 -1.26 9.83
N ASP A 144 19.92 -1.70 11.02
CA ASP A 144 19.10 -2.62 11.83
C ASP A 144 17.81 -1.96 12.33
N ALA A 145 17.84 -0.65 12.62
CA ALA A 145 16.64 0.08 13.00
C ALA A 145 15.67 0.24 11.81
N VAL A 146 16.20 0.55 10.62
CA VAL A 146 15.39 0.66 9.39
C VAL A 146 14.80 -0.69 8.98
N LEU A 147 15.62 -1.74 8.88
CA LEU A 147 15.13 -3.06 8.47
C LEU A 147 14.22 -3.68 9.54
N GLY A 148 14.48 -3.43 10.83
CA GLY A 148 13.59 -3.84 11.91
C GLY A 148 12.21 -3.18 11.82
N ALA A 149 12.17 -1.87 11.52
CA ALA A 149 10.91 -1.16 11.27
C ALA A 149 10.22 -1.64 9.99
N ALA A 150 10.97 -1.86 8.90
CA ALA A 150 10.44 -2.42 7.66
C ALA A 150 9.77 -3.77 7.92
N LYS A 151 10.45 -4.71 8.61
CA LYS A 151 9.88 -6.01 8.97
C LYS A 151 8.57 -5.86 9.74
N LEU A 152 8.53 -4.93 10.70
CA LEU A 152 7.33 -4.66 11.48
C LEU A 152 6.18 -4.20 10.59
N PHE A 153 6.42 -3.22 9.70
CA PHE A 153 5.40 -2.70 8.79
C PHE A 153 4.89 -3.81 7.87
N GLU A 154 5.77 -4.49 7.14
CA GLU A 154 5.38 -5.52 6.17
C GLU A 154 4.62 -6.70 6.80
N ASP A 155 5.13 -7.23 7.93
CA ASP A 155 4.45 -8.32 8.65
C ASP A 155 3.07 -7.86 9.16
N THR A 156 2.96 -6.59 9.58
CA THR A 156 1.71 -5.98 10.05
C THR A 156 0.75 -5.77 8.89
N GLY A 157 1.22 -5.32 7.72
CA GLY A 157 0.46 -5.15 6.49
C GLY A 157 -0.16 -6.46 6.03
N VAL A 158 0.63 -7.53 5.94
CA VAL A 158 0.12 -8.87 5.60
C VAL A 158 -0.98 -9.30 6.58
N ALA A 159 -0.74 -9.17 7.88
CA ALA A 159 -1.70 -9.56 8.91
C ALA A 159 -2.98 -8.71 8.89
N ALA A 160 -2.85 -7.43 8.56
CA ALA A 160 -3.94 -6.47 8.43
C ALA A 160 -4.86 -6.82 7.26
N TYR A 161 -4.29 -7.08 6.08
CA TYR A 161 -5.07 -7.48 4.91
C TYR A 161 -5.80 -8.80 5.13
N ASN A 162 -5.12 -9.81 5.67
CA ASN A 162 -5.74 -11.11 5.95
C ASN A 162 -6.86 -10.99 6.99
N GLY A 163 -6.68 -10.17 8.01
CA GLY A 163 -7.66 -9.95 9.06
C GLY A 163 -8.88 -9.13 8.63
N ALA A 164 -8.67 -8.11 7.80
CA ALA A 164 -9.74 -7.24 7.31
C ALA A 164 -10.45 -7.79 6.07
N GLY A 165 -9.80 -8.65 5.28
CA GLY A 165 -10.35 -9.20 4.03
C GLY A 165 -11.70 -9.90 4.22
N LYS A 166 -11.89 -10.63 5.33
CA LYS A 166 -13.17 -11.29 5.68
C LYS A 166 -14.34 -10.32 5.93
N LEU A 167 -14.04 -9.05 6.14
CA LEU A 167 -15.04 -8.02 6.39
C LEU A 167 -15.64 -7.46 5.09
N LEU A 168 -14.91 -7.57 3.98
CA LEU A 168 -15.36 -7.11 2.67
C LEU A 168 -16.56 -7.93 2.19
N LYS A 169 -17.61 -7.22 1.73
CA LYS A 169 -18.82 -7.81 1.14
C LYS A 169 -18.75 -7.81 -0.38
N ASP A 170 -18.16 -6.78 -0.97
CA ASP A 170 -17.93 -6.72 -2.40
C ASP A 170 -16.77 -7.64 -2.83
N SER A 171 -17.07 -8.59 -3.71
CA SER A 171 -16.09 -9.55 -4.22
C SER A 171 -14.97 -8.92 -5.07
N GLY A 172 -15.23 -7.76 -5.68
CA GLY A 172 -14.24 -6.98 -6.41
C GLY A 172 -13.21 -6.37 -5.47
N TYR A 173 -13.65 -5.82 -4.33
CA TYR A 173 -12.74 -5.36 -3.28
C TYR A 173 -11.97 -6.50 -2.64
N LEU A 174 -12.60 -7.66 -2.41
CA LEU A 174 -11.90 -8.83 -1.88
C LEU A 174 -10.81 -9.34 -2.84
N LEU A 175 -11.12 -9.42 -4.14
CA LEU A 175 -10.15 -9.82 -5.17
C LEU A 175 -8.96 -8.84 -5.22
N LEU A 176 -9.24 -7.56 -5.09
CA LEU A 176 -8.24 -6.50 -5.07
C LEU A 176 -7.34 -6.58 -3.84
N ALA A 177 -7.93 -6.71 -2.64
CA ALA A 177 -7.18 -6.91 -1.40
C ALA A 177 -6.29 -8.16 -1.49
N GLY A 178 -6.80 -9.26 -2.06
CA GLY A 178 -6.03 -10.48 -2.33
C GLY A 178 -4.83 -10.29 -3.26
N LYS A 179 -4.87 -9.31 -4.17
CA LYS A 179 -3.72 -8.98 -5.03
C LYS A 179 -2.67 -8.18 -4.28
N ILE A 180 -3.09 -7.21 -3.46
CA ILE A 180 -2.18 -6.35 -2.70
C ILE A 180 -1.47 -7.16 -1.63
N VAL A 181 -2.19 -7.96 -0.84
CA VAL A 181 -1.57 -8.82 0.19
C VAL A 181 -0.55 -9.81 -0.39
N SER A 182 -0.70 -10.23 -1.65
CA SER A 182 0.31 -11.05 -2.33
C SER A 182 1.61 -10.27 -2.61
N VAL A 183 1.52 -8.96 -2.83
CA VAL A 183 2.66 -8.05 -2.95
C VAL A 183 3.28 -7.83 -1.57
N GLU A 184 2.48 -7.49 -0.56
CA GLU A 184 2.94 -7.33 0.83
C GLU A 184 3.71 -8.56 1.33
N ALA A 185 3.20 -9.77 1.08
CA ALA A 185 3.88 -10.99 1.50
C ALA A 185 5.26 -11.16 0.85
N ARG A 186 5.48 -10.62 -0.37
CA ARG A 186 6.81 -10.61 -1.01
C ARG A 186 7.71 -9.55 -0.41
N HIS A 187 7.17 -8.39 -0.02
CA HIS A 187 7.91 -7.37 0.69
C HIS A 187 8.38 -7.89 2.07
N ALA A 188 7.48 -8.49 2.85
CA ALA A 188 7.81 -9.14 4.11
C ALA A 188 8.93 -10.18 3.94
N ALA A 189 8.80 -11.07 2.95
CA ALA A 189 9.78 -12.11 2.68
C ALA A 189 11.16 -11.54 2.29
N VAL A 190 11.22 -10.52 1.43
CA VAL A 190 12.50 -9.94 1.01
C VAL A 190 13.15 -9.13 2.14
N ILE A 191 12.39 -8.40 2.94
CA ILE A 191 12.93 -7.69 4.11
C ILE A 191 13.51 -8.69 5.12
N ARG A 192 12.82 -9.80 5.37
CA ARG A 192 13.32 -10.88 6.22
C ARG A 192 14.61 -11.50 5.69
N ASP A 193 14.72 -11.73 4.38
CA ASP A 193 15.96 -12.20 3.76
C ASP A 193 17.09 -11.16 3.82
N LEU A 194 16.79 -9.85 3.72
CA LEU A 194 17.79 -8.79 3.93
C LEU A 194 18.31 -8.79 5.39
N ILE A 195 17.46 -9.08 6.36
CA ILE A 195 17.84 -9.13 7.78
C ILE A 195 18.68 -10.38 8.06
N ASN A 196 18.21 -11.54 7.61
CA ASN A 196 18.84 -12.83 7.87
C ASN A 196 18.93 -13.68 6.58
N PRO A 197 19.93 -13.41 5.72
CA PRO A 197 20.01 -14.03 4.41
C PRO A 197 20.30 -15.53 4.50
N LYS A 198 19.71 -16.29 3.57
CA LYS A 198 19.86 -17.77 3.49
C LYS A 198 19.34 -18.49 4.75
N SER A 199 18.35 -17.91 5.42
CA SER A 199 17.65 -18.52 6.56
C SER A 199 16.25 -18.98 6.15
N ALA A 200 15.51 -19.56 7.10
CA ALA A 200 14.09 -19.85 6.95
C ALA A 200 13.19 -18.64 7.30
N ASP A 201 13.78 -17.50 7.69
CA ASP A 201 13.02 -16.38 8.25
C ASP A 201 12.14 -15.67 7.23
N PHE A 202 12.35 -15.90 5.92
CA PHE A 202 11.52 -15.38 4.82
C PHE A 202 10.03 -15.73 4.98
N ALA A 203 9.73 -16.82 5.69
CA ALA A 203 8.38 -17.24 6.10
C ALA A 203 8.46 -17.84 7.52
N GLY A 204 8.91 -17.01 8.48
CA GLY A 204 9.18 -17.47 9.84
C GLY A 204 7.93 -17.91 10.61
N ASP A 205 8.11 -18.87 11.53
CA ASP A 205 7.03 -19.36 12.41
C ASP A 205 6.40 -18.25 13.28
N ASP A 206 7.09 -17.11 13.43
CA ASP A 206 6.61 -15.94 14.15
C ASP A 206 5.44 -15.21 13.46
N VAL A 207 5.21 -15.44 12.17
CA VAL A 207 4.10 -14.85 11.39
C VAL A 207 3.08 -15.84 10.90
N LEU A 208 3.35 -17.15 11.04
CA LEU A 208 2.44 -18.21 10.63
C LEU A 208 1.52 -18.64 11.78
N ASN A 209 0.34 -19.14 11.42
CA ASN A 209 -0.57 -19.85 12.31
C ASN A 209 -0.29 -21.37 12.27
N THR A 210 -1.06 -22.15 13.03
CA THR A 210 -0.89 -23.61 13.11
C THR A 210 -1.14 -24.34 11.80
N ASP A 211 -1.82 -23.70 10.85
CA ASP A 211 -2.13 -24.24 9.52
C ASP A 211 -1.06 -23.84 8.48
N GLY A 212 0.00 -23.13 8.90
CA GLY A 212 1.05 -22.63 8.01
C GLY A 212 0.62 -21.45 7.15
N MET A 213 -0.44 -20.74 7.55
CA MET A 213 -0.90 -19.52 6.89
C MET A 213 -0.44 -18.29 7.65
N ASP A 214 -0.19 -17.19 6.94
CA ASP A 214 0.02 -15.89 7.58
C ASP A 214 -1.13 -15.54 8.54
N LYS A 215 -0.78 -14.92 9.66
CA LYS A 215 -1.74 -14.49 10.67
C LYS A 215 -2.79 -13.54 10.08
N ALA A 216 -4.00 -13.59 10.64
CA ALA A 216 -5.10 -12.70 10.30
C ALA A 216 -5.52 -11.95 11.57
N VAL A 217 -5.22 -10.66 11.65
CA VAL A 217 -5.35 -9.86 12.89
C VAL A 217 -6.47 -8.83 12.76
N ALA A 218 -7.26 -8.64 13.81
CA ALA A 218 -8.41 -7.74 13.75
C ALA A 218 -7.95 -6.27 13.55
N PRO A 219 -8.70 -5.46 12.78
CA PRO A 219 -8.33 -4.06 12.53
C PRO A 219 -8.03 -3.23 13.78
N ALA A 220 -8.77 -3.47 14.88
CA ALA A 220 -8.55 -2.76 16.14
C ALA A 220 -7.15 -3.04 16.74
N ASP A 221 -6.68 -4.29 16.65
CA ASP A 221 -5.37 -4.68 17.18
C ASP A 221 -4.25 -4.14 16.31
N ILE A 222 -4.44 -4.12 14.99
CA ILE A 222 -3.48 -3.50 14.05
C ILE A 222 -3.39 -1.99 14.30
N LEU A 223 -4.52 -1.28 14.40
CA LEU A 223 -4.53 0.16 14.69
C LEU A 223 -3.84 0.48 16.03
N ALA A 224 -3.99 -0.38 17.03
CA ALA A 224 -3.25 -0.27 18.28
C ALA A 224 -1.74 -0.48 18.10
N ALA A 225 -1.33 -1.46 17.29
CA ALA A 225 0.07 -1.75 17.01
C ALA A 225 0.78 -0.63 16.26
N VAL A 226 0.10 0.04 15.32
CA VAL A 226 0.69 1.13 14.52
C VAL A 226 0.51 2.52 15.14
N LYS A 227 -0.23 2.65 16.24
CA LYS A 227 -0.54 3.95 16.88
C LYS A 227 0.70 4.79 17.19
N GLY A 228 1.83 4.16 17.51
CA GLY A 228 3.08 4.87 17.77
C GLY A 228 3.67 5.59 16.55
N TYR A 229 3.27 5.20 15.34
CA TYR A 229 3.84 5.65 14.07
C TYR A 229 3.01 6.71 13.34
N VAL A 230 1.96 7.23 13.98
CA VAL A 230 1.09 8.28 13.42
C VAL A 230 0.71 9.27 14.54
N THR A 231 0.69 10.56 14.23
CA THR A 231 0.27 11.57 15.23
C THR A 231 -1.24 11.74 15.29
N ASP A 232 -1.94 11.44 14.20
CA ASP A 232 -3.39 11.49 14.13
C ASP A 232 -4.05 10.44 15.01
N ASN A 233 -5.13 10.84 15.69
CA ASN A 233 -5.97 9.90 16.42
C ASN A 233 -6.92 9.20 15.43
N ILE A 234 -6.63 7.95 15.06
CA ILE A 234 -7.44 7.17 14.10
C ILE A 234 -8.49 6.35 14.85
N THR A 235 -9.75 6.35 14.38
CA THR A 235 -10.80 5.49 14.91
C THR A 235 -11.28 4.50 13.85
N GLY A 236 -11.17 3.21 14.16
CA GLY A 236 -11.68 2.11 13.33
C GLY A 236 -12.88 1.40 13.94
N ALA A 237 -13.65 2.05 14.81
CA ALA A 237 -14.70 1.41 15.60
C ALA A 237 -15.79 0.73 14.74
N ASN A 238 -15.98 1.19 13.50
CA ASN A 238 -17.00 0.71 12.58
C ASN A 238 -16.44 0.00 11.34
N VAL A 239 -15.13 -0.26 11.26
CA VAL A 239 -14.50 -0.93 10.10
C VAL A 239 -15.19 -2.27 9.84
N GLY A 240 -15.77 -2.41 8.64
CA GLY A 240 -16.45 -3.64 8.21
C GLY A 240 -17.81 -3.92 8.86
N LYS A 241 -18.36 -2.99 9.64
CA LYS A 241 -19.71 -3.08 10.23
C LYS A 241 -20.79 -2.50 9.32
#